data_AF-A0A0E9LPY5-F1
#
_entry.id   AF-A0A0E9LPY5-F1
#
_cell.length_a   1.000
_cell.length_b   1.000
_cell.length_c   1.000
_cell.angle_alpha   90.00
_cell.angle_beta   90.00
_cell.angle_gamma   90.00
#
_symmetry.space_group_name_H-M   'P 1'
#
loop_
_entity.id
_entity.type
_entity.pdbx_description
1 polymer ?
#
loop_
_entity_poly.entity_id
_entity_poly.type
_entity_poly.pdbx_seq_one_letter_code
_entity_poly.pdbx_strand_id
1 'polypeptide(L)'
;MKIERELELEEGSLVILQAYYDIQKIKEKEIQKTPDLNILSKALFWDTDIQHINWKRQYRAVIQRVFERGNTNDKDEISRFYGSEKVKQALKESNIRSPYTLYRSHKTTD
;
A
#
# COMPACT_ATOMS: atom_id res chain seq x y z
N MET A 1 27.70 18.84 -14.61
CA MET A 1 28.40 17.57 -14.98
C MET A 1 28.17 17.20 -16.46
N LYS A 2 28.94 16.28 -17.08
CA LYS A 2 28.77 15.90 -18.52
C LYS A 2 27.41 15.22 -18.80
N ILE A 3 26.90 14.45 -17.84
CA ILE A 3 25.61 13.73 -17.91
C ILE A 3 24.42 14.69 -17.84
N GLU A 4 24.43 15.65 -16.90
CA GLU A 4 23.33 16.62 -16.75
C GLU A 4 23.15 17.46 -18.01
N ARG A 5 24.24 17.87 -18.66
CA ARG A 5 24.18 18.61 -19.93
C ARG A 5 23.59 17.79 -21.07
N GLU A 6 23.96 16.51 -21.16
CA GLU A 6 23.44 15.60 -22.18
C GLU A 6 21.94 15.30 -21.98
N LEU A 7 21.49 15.32 -20.72
CA LEU A 7 20.10 15.11 -20.34
C LEU A 7 19.28 16.42 -20.25
N GLU A 8 19.85 17.55 -20.65
CA GLU A 8 19.23 18.88 -20.56
C GLU A 8 18.72 19.23 -19.14
N LEU A 9 19.42 18.75 -18.10
CA LEU A 9 19.09 18.98 -16.70
C LEU A 9 19.81 20.20 -16.14
N GLU A 10 19.15 20.90 -15.22
CA GLU A 10 19.76 21.97 -14.44
C GLU A 10 20.95 21.44 -13.63
N GLU A 11 22.02 22.23 -13.54
CA GLU A 11 23.22 21.86 -12.79
C GLU A 11 22.89 21.57 -11.32
N GLY A 12 23.27 20.40 -10.83
CA GLY A 12 22.98 19.94 -9.47
C GLY A 12 21.71 19.09 -9.35
N SER A 13 20.93 18.91 -10.41
CA SER A 13 19.73 18.04 -10.42
C SER A 13 20.04 16.61 -9.96
N LEU A 14 21.14 16.03 -10.41
CA LEU A 14 21.52 14.66 -10.03
C LEU A 14 22.00 14.58 -8.57
N VAL A 15 22.62 15.64 -8.05
CA VAL A 15 23.03 15.72 -6.64
C VAL A 15 21.80 15.75 -5.73
N ILE A 16 20.79 16.54 -6.11
CA ILE A 16 19.51 16.59 -5.39
C ILE A 16 18.85 15.21 -5.40
N LEU A 17 18.77 14.56 -6.56
CA LEU A 17 18.21 13.21 -6.69
C LEU A 17 18.95 12.19 -5.81
N GLN A 18 20.28 12.24 -5.79
CA GLN A 18 21.11 11.37 -4.95
C GLN A 18 20.81 11.60 -3.46
N ALA A 19 20.73 12.85 -3.02
CA ALA A 19 20.38 13.18 -1.63
C ALA A 19 18.99 12.63 -1.25
N TYR A 20 18.00 12.77 -2.13
CA TYR A 20 16.66 12.18 -1.91
C TYR A 20 16.73 10.65 -1.81
N TYR A 21 17.49 9.99 -2.68
CA TYR A 21 17.65 8.54 -2.65
C TYR A 21 18.30 8.06 -1.35
N ASP A 22 19.36 8.73 -0.90
CA ASP A 22 20.07 8.39 0.33
C ASP A 22 19.15 8.55 1.55
N ILE A 23 18.34 9.62 1.60
CA ILE A 23 17.32 9.83 2.63
C ILE A 23 16.29 8.69 2.63
N GLN A 24 15.83 8.24 1.46
CA GLN A 24 14.87 7.13 1.37
C GLN A 24 15.48 5.81 1.86
N LYS A 25 16.72 5.49 1.47
CA LYS A 25 17.44 4.30 1.96
C LYS A 25 17.60 4.28 3.48
N ILE A 26 17.87 5.43 4.08
CA ILE A 26 17.97 5.54 5.55
C ILE A 26 16.60 5.27 6.19
N LYS A 27 15.53 5.84 5.65
CA LYS A 27 14.15 5.60 6.12
C LYS A 27 13.70 4.16 5.96
N GLU A 28 14.14 3.47 4.92
CA GLU A 28 13.83 2.04 4.71
C GLU A 28 14.50 1.14 5.75
N LYS A 29 15.66 1.54 6.29
CA LYS A 29 16.37 0.83 7.37
C LYS A 29 15.78 1.08 8.76
N GLU A 30 14.93 2.10 8.93
CA GLU A 30 14.18 2.24 10.18
C GLU A 30 13.26 1.03 10.36
N ILE A 31 13.26 0.47 11.57
CA ILE A 31 12.45 -0.72 11.91
C ILE A 31 10.99 -0.43 11.58
N GLN A 32 10.49 -1.00 10.49
CA GLN A 32 9.09 -0.91 10.16
C GLN A 32 8.32 -1.75 11.16
N LYS A 33 7.39 -1.12 11.87
CA LYS A 33 6.48 -1.84 12.76
C LYS A 33 5.67 -2.82 11.90
N THR A 34 5.68 -4.09 12.28
CA THR A 34 4.86 -5.15 11.69
C THR A 34 3.84 -5.63 12.74
N PRO A 35 2.64 -6.05 12.31
CA PRO A 35 1.76 -6.82 13.18
C PRO A 35 2.37 -8.21 13.46
N ASP A 36 1.78 -8.94 14.39
CA ASP A 36 2.15 -10.32 14.62
C ASP A 36 1.65 -11.20 13.47
N LEU A 37 2.59 -11.60 12.62
CA LEU A 37 2.31 -12.38 11.42
C LEU A 37 1.91 -13.83 11.72
N ASN A 38 2.11 -14.32 12.96
CA ASN A 38 1.67 -15.66 13.36
C ASN A 38 0.17 -15.71 13.61
N ILE A 39 -0.43 -14.56 13.96
CA ILE A 39 -1.88 -14.46 14.18
C ILE A 39 -2.60 -14.36 12.83
N LEU A 40 -2.00 -13.64 11.88
CA LEU A 40 -2.61 -13.40 10.57
C LEU A 40 -2.65 -14.67 9.71
N SER A 41 -3.84 -14.99 9.19
CA SER A 41 -4.01 -16.10 8.24
C SER A 41 -3.24 -15.85 6.94
N LYS A 42 -2.26 -16.71 6.65
CA LYS A 42 -1.44 -16.67 5.42
C LYS A 42 -2.30 -16.74 4.14
N ALA A 43 -3.44 -17.42 4.20
CA ALA A 43 -4.35 -17.55 3.06
C ALA A 43 -4.96 -16.20 2.62
N LEU A 44 -5.05 -15.20 3.51
CA LEU A 44 -5.50 -13.85 3.14
C LEU A 44 -4.55 -13.16 2.16
N PHE A 45 -3.28 -13.56 2.17
CA PHE A 45 -2.22 -12.98 1.35
C PHE A 45 -1.66 -14.00 0.36
N TRP A 46 -2.51 -14.87 -0.20
CA TRP A 46 -2.09 -15.91 -1.14
C TRP A 46 -1.36 -15.37 -2.38
N ASP A 47 -1.64 -14.11 -2.77
CA ASP A 47 -1.05 -13.40 -3.90
C ASP A 47 0.15 -12.50 -3.51
N THR A 48 0.43 -12.33 -2.22
CA THR A 48 1.38 -11.32 -1.70
C THR A 48 2.27 -11.90 -0.61
N ASP A 49 3.58 -11.74 -0.75
CA ASP A 49 4.49 -12.11 0.34
C ASP A 49 4.30 -11.18 1.55
N ILE A 50 3.74 -11.74 2.63
CA ILE A 50 3.40 -11.03 3.86
C ILE A 50 4.62 -10.39 4.56
N GLN A 51 5.83 -10.93 4.32
CA GLN A 51 7.08 -10.39 4.88
C GLN A 51 7.50 -9.08 4.21
N HIS A 52 7.10 -8.88 2.96
CA HIS A 52 7.49 -7.72 2.14
C HIS A 52 6.39 -6.66 2.06
N ILE A 53 5.28 -6.84 2.78
CA ILE A 53 4.20 -5.84 2.84
C ILE A 53 4.70 -4.59 3.55
N ASN A 54 4.50 -3.44 2.91
CA ASN A 54 4.70 -2.16 3.56
C ASN A 54 3.47 -1.82 4.40
N TRP A 55 3.46 -2.28 5.65
CA TRP A 55 2.33 -2.12 6.58
C TRP A 55 1.92 -0.68 6.81
N LYS A 56 2.83 0.29 6.66
CA LYS A 56 2.50 1.72 6.79
C LYS A 56 1.81 2.27 5.54
N ARG A 57 2.33 1.98 4.35
CA ARG A 57 1.84 2.52 3.08
C ARG A 57 0.58 1.81 2.59
N GLN A 58 0.50 0.49 2.78
CA GLN A 58 -0.56 -0.36 2.24
C GLN A 58 -1.68 -0.63 3.26
N TYR A 59 -1.72 0.11 4.37
CA TYR A 59 -2.64 -0.12 5.48
C TYR A 59 -4.11 -0.24 5.05
N ARG A 60 -4.57 0.57 4.09
CA ARG A 60 -5.95 0.54 3.60
C ARG A 60 -6.31 -0.81 2.97
N ALA A 61 -5.46 -1.30 2.08
CA ALA A 61 -5.68 -2.57 1.39
C ALA A 61 -5.62 -3.75 2.36
N VAL A 62 -4.67 -3.72 3.30
CA VAL A 62 -4.54 -4.74 4.36
C VAL A 62 -5.78 -4.77 5.24
N ILE A 63 -6.21 -3.63 5.78
CA ILE A 63 -7.38 -3.53 6.67
C ILE A 63 -8.63 -4.01 5.92
N GLN A 64 -8.87 -3.52 4.71
CA GLN A 64 -10.04 -3.92 3.93
C GLN A 64 -10.06 -5.44 3.71
N ARG A 65 -8.93 -6.01 3.27
CA ARG A 65 -8.79 -7.45 3.02
C ARG A 65 -9.08 -8.29 4.26
N VAL A 66 -8.52 -7.91 5.41
CA VAL A 66 -8.71 -8.63 6.68
C VAL A 66 -10.15 -8.49 7.19
N PHE A 67 -10.76 -7.31 7.05
CA PHE A 67 -12.15 -7.12 7.50
C PHE A 67 -13.17 -7.82 6.59
N GLU A 68 -12.90 -7.92 5.28
CA GLU A 68 -13.74 -8.63 4.32
C GLU A 68 -13.65 -10.16 4.42
N ARG A 69 -12.43 -10.71 4.58
CA ARG A 69 -12.17 -12.16 4.43
C ARG A 69 -11.54 -12.83 5.66
N GLY A 70 -11.03 -12.06 6.60
CA GLY A 70 -10.32 -12.57 7.79
C GLY A 70 -11.23 -13.06 8.90
N ASN A 71 -10.66 -13.84 9.81
CA ASN A 71 -11.31 -14.33 11.02
C ASN A 71 -11.30 -13.26 12.12
N THR A 72 -11.89 -13.56 13.28
CA THR A 72 -11.95 -12.62 14.42
C THR A 72 -10.56 -12.25 14.95
N ASN A 73 -9.66 -13.23 15.09
CA ASN A 73 -8.29 -13.00 15.57
C ASN A 73 -7.49 -12.09 14.63
N ASP A 74 -7.66 -12.26 13.31
CA ASP A 74 -7.03 -11.40 12.29
C ASP A 74 -7.50 -9.95 12.46
N LYS A 75 -8.81 -9.75 12.63
CA LYS A 75 -9.42 -8.42 12.79
C LYS A 75 -8.97 -7.75 14.08
N ASP A 76 -8.86 -8.52 15.17
CA ASP A 76 -8.40 -8.01 16.46
C ASP A 76 -6.92 -7.59 16.40
N GLU A 77 -6.06 -8.38 15.77
CA GLU A 77 -4.64 -8.05 15.61
C GLU A 77 -4.43 -6.82 14.72
N ILE A 78 -5.13 -6.72 13.59
CA ILE A 78 -5.09 -5.53 12.72
C ILE A 78 -5.62 -4.29 13.44
N SER A 79 -6.67 -4.45 14.26
CA SER A 79 -7.22 -3.35 15.06
C SER A 79 -6.25 -2.90 16.16
N ARG A 80 -5.55 -3.83 16.82
CA ARG A 80 -4.48 -3.54 17.78
C ARG A 80 -3.30 -2.83 17.13
N PHE A 81 -2.89 -3.28 15.94
CA PHE A 81 -1.72 -2.76 15.24
C PHE A 81 -1.94 -1.36 14.65
N TYR A 82 -3.08 -1.11 13.99
CA TYR A 82 -3.37 0.19 13.36
C TYR A 82 -4.13 1.18 14.26
N GLY A 83 -4.84 0.68 15.27
CA GLY A 83 -5.77 1.45 16.09
C GLY A 83 -7.14 1.63 15.43
N SER A 84 -8.17 1.80 16.27
CA SER A 84 -9.57 1.86 15.86
C SER A 84 -9.86 2.99 14.85
N GLU A 85 -9.22 4.15 15.01
CA GLU A 85 -9.49 5.32 14.18
C GLU A 85 -9.02 5.11 12.74
N LYS A 86 -7.83 4.54 12.54
CA LYS A 86 -7.32 4.21 11.20
C LYS A 86 -8.14 3.13 10.52
N VAL A 87 -8.60 2.14 11.29
CA VAL A 87 -9.45 1.07 10.77
C VAL A 87 -10.79 1.63 10.29
N LYS A 88 -11.47 2.44 11.11
CA LYS A 88 -12.73 3.10 10.73
C LYS A 88 -12.55 3.96 9.48
N GLN A 89 -11.45 4.72 9.40
CA GLN A 89 -11.17 5.55 8.23
C GLN A 89 -11.02 4.69 6.96
N ALA A 90 -10.23 3.61 7.02
CA ALA A 90 -10.04 2.72 5.88
C ALA A 90 -11.35 2.06 5.41
N LEU A 91 -12.21 1.65 6.34
CA LEU A 91 -13.50 1.03 6.03
C LEU A 91 -14.54 2.03 5.51
N LYS A 92 -14.49 3.30 5.93
CA LYS A 92 -15.38 4.33 5.39
C LYS A 92 -15.10 4.60 3.91
N GLU A 93 -13.83 4.64 3.54
CA GLU A 93 -13.40 4.92 2.17
C GLU A 93 -13.67 3.75 1.21
N SER A 94 -13.61 2.50 1.68
CA SER A 94 -13.92 1.34 0.85
C SER A 94 -15.38 1.29 0.41
N ASN A 95 -16.31 1.75 1.25
CA ASN A 95 -17.74 1.83 0.93
C ASN A 95 -18.09 2.86 -0.17
N ILE A 96 -17.17 3.76 -0.51
CA ILE A 96 -17.38 4.79 -1.54
C ILE A 96 -17.09 4.25 -2.95
N ARG A 97 -16.44 3.08 -3.06
CA ARG A 97 -15.99 2.56 -4.34
C ARG A 97 -17.18 2.02 -5.15
N SER A 98 -17.57 2.77 -6.19
CA SER A 98 -18.56 2.32 -7.16
C SER A 98 -18.14 0.96 -7.74
N PRO A 99 -19.07 -0.01 -7.87
CA PRO A 99 -18.79 -1.24 -8.61
C PRO A 99 -18.26 -0.89 -9.99
N TYR A 100 -17.28 -1.67 -10.48
CA TYR A 100 -16.77 -1.52 -11.84
C TYR A 100 -17.95 -1.69 -12.81
N THR A 101 -18.31 -0.62 -13.51
CA THR A 101 -19.39 -0.66 -14.50
C THR A 101 -18.87 -1.43 -15.71
N LEU A 102 -19.49 -2.58 -16.01
CA LEU A 102 -19.25 -3.25 -17.27
C LEU A 102 -19.70 -2.31 -18.39
N TYR A 103 -18.77 -1.95 -19.28
CA TYR A 103 -19.07 -1.16 -20.47
C TYR A 103 -20.16 -1.87 -21.29
N ARG A 104 -21.35 -1.25 -21.39
CA ARG A 104 -22.46 -1.74 -22.21
C ARG A 104 -22.13 -1.43 -23.66
N SER A 105 -21.65 -2.42 -24.42
CA SER A 105 -21.48 -2.26 -25.87
C SER A 105 -22.84 -1.95 -26.52
N HIS A 106 -22.93 -0.86 -27.27
CA HIS A 106 -24.10 -0.55 -28.09
C HIS A 106 -24.27 -1.66 -29.13
N LYS A 107 -25.45 -2.31 -29.13
CA LYS A 107 -25.85 -3.22 -30.21
C LYS A 107 -25.89 -2.39 -31.49
N THR A 108 -25.06 -2.75 -32.46
CA THR A 108 -25.18 -2.26 -33.84
C THR A 108 -26.54 -2.70 -34.37
N THR A 109 -27.39 -1.72 -34.67
CA THR A 109 -28.65 -1.90 -35.38
C THR A 109 -28.37 -2.48 -36.77
N ASP A 110 -29.07 -3.57 -37.09
CA ASP A 110 -29.16 -4.17 -38.42
C ASP A 110 -30.04 -3.29 -39.33
#